data_AF-A0A853V2P2-F1
#
_entry.id   AF-A0A853V2P2-F1
#
_cell.length_a   1.000
_cell.length_b   1.000
_cell.length_c   1.000
_cell.angle_alpha   90.00
_cell.angle_beta   90.00
_cell.angle_gamma   90.00
#
_symmetry.space_group_name_H-M   'P 1'
#
loop_
_entity.id
_entity.type
_entity.pdbx_description
1 polymer ?
#
loop_
_entity_poly.entity_id
_entity_poly.type
_entity_poly.pdbx_seq_one_letter_code
_entity_poly.pdbx_strand_id
1 'polypeptide(L)'
;MNWELRNLFDDLEVVQEKINDVVTSFVWFDDEYFTHEPNHMLTKKEIYTHGWKYHEHRIKNTQVIDLMLMYMRDFDDIMKKIRDIEKTLPENFGEESDNA
;
A
#
# COMPACT_ATOMS: atom_id res chain seq x y z
N MET A 1 -5.88 -19.17 17.97
CA MET A 1 -5.03 -18.71 16.84
C MET A 1 -3.58 -19.04 17.19
N ASN A 2 -2.82 -19.67 16.28
CA ASN A 2 -1.38 -19.92 16.49
C ASN A 2 -0.69 -18.56 16.76
N TRP A 3 0.22 -18.50 17.74
CA TRP A 3 0.95 -17.26 18.10
C TRP A 3 1.71 -16.70 16.90
N GLU A 4 2.21 -17.60 16.04
CA GLU A 4 2.87 -17.26 14.78
C GLU A 4 1.92 -16.57 13.80
N LEU A 5 0.68 -17.07 13.67
CA LEU A 5 -0.32 -16.46 12.81
C LEU A 5 -0.74 -15.07 13.32
N ARG A 6 -0.79 -14.89 14.66
CA ARG A 6 -1.04 -13.57 15.25
C ARG A 6 0.07 -12.58 14.91
N ASN A 7 1.33 -12.97 15.06
CA ASN A 7 2.45 -12.09 14.70
C ASN A 7 2.42 -11.69 13.22
N LEU A 8 2.02 -12.60 12.33
CA LEU A 8 1.87 -12.29 10.89
C LEU A 8 0.74 -11.31 10.60
N PHE A 9 -0.35 -11.32 11.39
CA PHE A 9 -1.38 -10.30 11.29
C PHE A 9 -0.89 -8.95 11.82
N ASP A 10 -0.15 -8.94 12.94
CA ASP A 10 0.47 -7.71 13.45
C ASP A 10 1.45 -7.12 12.40
N ASP A 11 2.26 -7.96 11.74
CA ASP A 11 3.14 -7.55 10.63
C ASP A 11 2.34 -6.97 9.44
N LEU A 12 1.16 -7.53 9.14
CA LEU A 12 0.29 -7.05 8.08
C LEU A 12 -0.30 -5.67 8.40
N GLU A 13 -0.70 -5.44 9.65
CA GLU A 13 -1.15 -4.12 10.12
C GLU A 13 -0.05 -3.07 9.94
N VAL A 14 1.20 -3.41 10.27
CA VAL A 14 2.35 -2.52 10.05
C VAL A 14 2.57 -2.19 8.58
N VAL A 15 2.41 -3.16 7.66
CA VAL A 15 2.48 -2.91 6.22
C VAL A 15 1.35 -1.98 5.76
N GLN A 16 0.14 -2.17 6.30
CA GLN A 16 -1.01 -1.32 6.00
C GLN A 16 -0.78 0.13 6.45
N GLU A 17 -0.26 0.34 7.66
CA GLU A 17 0.08 1.68 8.18
C GLU A 17 1.09 2.38 7.29
N LYS A 18 2.16 1.68 6.89
CA LYS A 18 3.18 2.22 5.98
C LYS A 18 2.61 2.62 4.61
N ILE A 19 1.69 1.82 4.06
CA ILE A 19 1.00 2.16 2.80
C ILE A 19 0.14 3.41 3.00
N ASN A 20 -0.62 3.49 4.10
CA ASN A 20 -1.44 4.66 4.41
C ASN A 20 -0.59 5.94 4.54
N ASP A 21 0.57 5.86 5.17
CA ASP A 21 1.49 7.00 5.31
C ASP A 21 2.00 7.49 3.94
N VAL A 22 2.39 6.56 3.06
CA VAL A 22 2.85 6.92 1.70
C VAL A 22 1.74 7.54 0.88
N VAL A 23 0.54 6.94 0.91
CA VAL A 23 -0.62 7.48 0.18
C VAL A 23 -1.00 8.85 0.71
N THR A 24 -1.07 9.02 2.03
CA THR A 24 -1.41 10.31 2.66
C THR A 24 -0.40 11.39 2.28
N SER A 25 0.90 11.07 2.34
CA SER A 25 1.95 12.00 1.92
C SER A 25 1.89 12.35 0.44
N PHE A 26 1.48 11.41 -0.42
CA PHE A 26 1.32 11.66 -1.84
C PHE A 26 0.08 12.50 -2.15
N VAL A 27 -1.03 12.28 -1.44
CA VAL A 27 -2.24 13.12 -1.54
C VAL A 27 -1.92 14.56 -1.19
N TRP A 28 -1.21 14.82 -0.08
CA TRP A 28 -0.83 16.20 0.26
C TRP A 28 0.04 16.85 -0.81
N PHE A 29 0.97 16.09 -1.39
CA PHE A 29 1.79 16.58 -2.50
C PHE A 29 0.94 16.91 -3.75
N ASP A 30 -0.05 16.07 -4.06
CA ASP A 30 -0.94 16.25 -5.20
C ASP A 30 -1.87 17.46 -5.01
N ASP A 31 -2.51 17.57 -3.83
CA ASP A 31 -3.41 18.66 -3.46
C ASP A 31 -2.71 20.03 -3.46
N GLU A 32 -1.46 20.09 -2.99
CA GLU A 32 -0.65 21.33 -3.02
C GLU A 32 -0.29 21.76 -4.45
N TYR A 33 -0.26 20.82 -5.40
CA TYR A 33 0.14 21.07 -6.77
C TYR A 33 -1.05 21.36 -7.69
N PHE A 34 -2.08 20.52 -7.65
CA PHE A 34 -3.26 20.60 -8.51
C PHE A 34 -4.38 21.39 -7.84
N THR A 35 -4.16 22.70 -7.69
CA THR A 35 -5.05 23.61 -6.95
C THR A 35 -6.23 24.15 -7.77
N HIS A 36 -6.41 23.68 -9.01
CA HIS A 36 -7.43 24.18 -9.93
C HIS A 36 -8.45 23.10 -10.28
N GLU A 37 -9.66 23.55 -10.61
CA GLU A 37 -10.71 22.67 -11.14
C GLU A 37 -10.28 21.97 -12.44
N PRO A 38 -10.81 20.77 -12.74
CA PRO A 38 -10.38 19.96 -13.90
C PRO A 38 -10.44 20.66 -15.27
N ASN A 39 -11.31 21.66 -15.42
CA ASN A 39 -11.49 22.41 -16.67
C ASN A 39 -10.63 23.69 -16.75
N HIS A 40 -9.76 23.93 -15.78
CA HIS A 40 -8.89 25.11 -15.77
C HIS A 40 -7.87 25.06 -16.90
N MET A 41 -7.82 26.12 -17.70
CA MET A 41 -6.78 26.28 -18.71
C MET A 41 -5.55 26.94 -18.10
N LEU A 42 -4.43 26.22 -18.12
CA LEU A 42 -3.18 26.74 -17.58
C LEU A 42 -2.75 28.03 -18.27
N THR A 43 -2.40 29.03 -17.47
CA THR A 43 -1.74 30.24 -17.95
C THR A 43 -0.31 29.94 -18.37
N LYS A 44 0.28 30.81 -19.20
CA LYS A 44 1.70 30.69 -19.58
C LYS A 44 2.62 30.59 -18.37
N LYS A 45 2.31 31.32 -17.29
CA LYS A 45 3.07 31.29 -16.03
C LYS A 45 2.97 29.92 -15.37
N GLU A 46 1.76 29.36 -15.26
CA GLU A 46 1.54 28.03 -14.67
C GLU A 46 2.23 26.93 -15.47
N ILE A 47 2.26 27.02 -16.81
CA ILE A 47 3.02 26.10 -17.66
C ILE A 47 4.52 26.15 -17.32
N TYR A 48 5.09 27.35 -17.15
CA TYR A 48 6.49 27.49 -16.74
C TYR A 48 6.74 26.97 -15.33
N THR A 49 5.84 27.24 -14.39
CA THR A 49 5.92 26.71 -13.02
C THR A 49 5.87 25.18 -13.02
N HIS A 50 5.01 24.58 -13.84
CA HIS A 50 4.93 23.12 -14.01
C HIS A 50 6.26 22.56 -14.53
N GLY A 51 6.80 23.19 -15.58
CA GLY A 51 8.11 22.80 -16.13
C GLY A 51 9.24 22.91 -15.11
N TRP A 52 9.24 23.94 -14.26
CA TRP A 52 10.24 24.12 -13.21
C TRP A 52 10.18 23.03 -12.14
N LYS A 53 8.97 22.58 -11.78
CA LYS A 53 8.75 21.54 -10.76
C LYS A 53 8.93 20.11 -11.31
N TYR A 54 9.21 19.92 -12.59
CA TYR A 54 9.35 18.60 -13.22
C TYR A 54 10.27 17.63 -12.45
N HIS A 55 11.45 18.08 -12.03
CA HIS A 55 12.41 17.22 -11.34
C HIS A 55 11.95 16.83 -9.93
N GLU A 56 11.31 17.76 -9.21
CA GLU A 56 10.71 17.50 -7.90
C GLU A 56 9.62 16.44 -8.01
N HIS A 57 8.74 16.57 -9.00
CA HIS A 57 7.69 15.58 -9.30
C HIS A 57 8.26 14.22 -9.62
N ARG A 58 9.28 14.17 -10.50
CA ARG A 58 9.95 12.92 -10.83
C ARG A 58 10.51 12.25 -9.57
N ILE A 59 11.18 13.00 -8.70
CA ILE A 59 11.75 12.47 -7.47
C ILE A 59 10.64 11.93 -6.56
N LYS A 60 9.60 12.71 -6.30
CA LYS A 60 8.49 12.29 -5.43
C LYS A 60 7.78 11.05 -5.97
N ASN A 61 7.50 11.02 -7.27
CA ASN A 61 6.88 9.87 -7.93
C ASN A 61 7.76 8.61 -7.83
N THR A 62 9.06 8.74 -8.08
CA THR A 62 10.00 7.61 -7.93
C THR A 62 10.04 7.10 -6.49
N GLN A 63 10.12 7.99 -5.49
CA GLN A 63 10.12 7.60 -4.09
C GLN A 63 8.84 6.86 -3.68
N VAL A 64 7.67 7.34 -4.11
CA VAL A 64 6.39 6.66 -3.83
C VAL A 64 6.35 5.28 -4.47
N ILE A 65 6.77 5.16 -5.74
CA ILE A 65 6.82 3.87 -6.44
C ILE A 65 7.76 2.90 -5.73
N ASP A 66 8.96 3.35 -5.35
CA ASP A 66 9.96 2.51 -4.71
C ASP A 66 9.47 1.99 -3.34
N LEU A 67 8.85 2.86 -2.53
CA LEU A 67 8.26 2.47 -1.25
C LEU A 67 7.09 1.49 -1.42
N MET A 68 6.18 1.77 -2.35
CA MET A 68 5.06 0.87 -2.64
C MET A 68 5.55 -0.50 -3.12
N LEU A 69 6.57 -0.55 -3.99
CA LEU A 69 7.18 -1.82 -4.42
C LEU A 69 7.84 -2.58 -3.27
N MET A 70 8.44 -1.87 -2.31
CA MET A 70 8.99 -2.50 -1.11
C MET A 70 7.90 -3.09 -0.23
N TYR A 71 6.84 -2.34 0.05
CA TYR A 71 5.74 -2.81 0.89
C TYR A 71 4.91 -3.92 0.25
N MET A 72 4.78 -3.93 -1.09
CA MET A 72 4.20 -5.07 -1.81
C MET A 72 5.03 -6.35 -1.62
N ARG A 73 6.36 -6.26 -1.62
CA ARG A 73 7.21 -7.42 -1.32
C ARG A 73 7.02 -7.90 0.13
N ASP A 74 6.98 -6.98 1.09
CA ASP A 74 6.73 -7.31 2.50
C ASP A 74 5.37 -8.03 2.65
N PHE A 75 4.34 -7.52 1.99
CA PHE A 75 3.00 -8.14 1.94
C PHE A 75 3.04 -9.55 1.33
N ASP A 76 3.68 -9.73 0.18
CA ASP A 76 3.77 -11.02 -0.50
C ASP A 76 4.48 -12.07 0.36
N ASP A 77 5.54 -11.66 1.07
CA ASP A 77 6.28 -12.51 1.99
C ASP A 77 5.42 -12.94 3.20
N ILE A 78 4.66 -12.01 3.79
CA ILE A 78 3.70 -12.32 4.87
C ILE A 78 2.63 -13.30 4.37
N MET A 79 2.02 -13.00 3.21
CA MET A 79 0.98 -13.85 2.63
C MET A 79 1.49 -15.25 2.28
N LYS A 80 2.75 -15.37 1.86
CA LYS A 80 3.39 -16.67 1.64
C LYS A 80 3.50 -17.46 2.95
N LYS A 81 3.95 -16.84 4.04
CA LYS A 81 4.03 -17.51 5.36
C LYS A 81 2.66 -17.95 5.86
N ILE A 82 1.63 -17.11 5.70
CA ILE A 82 0.25 -17.48 6.07
C ILE A 82 -0.21 -18.72 5.30
N ARG A 83 0.00 -18.76 3.97
CA ARG A 83 -0.33 -19.93 3.14
C ARG A 83 0.45 -21.19 3.52
N ASP A 84 1.70 -21.03 3.94
CA ASP A 84 2.50 -22.17 4.39
C ASP A 84 2.00 -22.72 5.73
N ILE A 85 1.56 -21.86 6.66
CA ILE A 85 0.86 -22.29 7.88
C ILE A 85 -0.46 -22.99 7.55
N GLU A 86 -1.26 -22.42 6.65
CA GLU A 86 -2.55 -22.98 6.23
C GLU A 86 -2.41 -24.43 5.75
N LYS A 87 -1.40 -24.73 4.93
CA LYS A 87 -1.10 -26.10 4.44
C LYS A 87 -0.78 -27.09 5.55
N THR A 88 -0.36 -26.64 6.73
CA THR A 88 -0.04 -27.50 7.87
C THR A 88 -1.24 -27.74 8.79
N LEU A 89 -2.33 -27.00 8.61
CA LEU A 89 -3.56 -27.20 9.38
C LEU A 89 -4.23 -28.51 8.92
N PRO A 90 -4.77 -29.31 9.86
CA PRO A 90 -5.49 -30.52 9.52
C PRO A 90 -6.73 -30.19 8.68
N GLU A 91 -7.03 -31.01 7.68
CA GLU A 91 -8.16 -30.83 6.73
C GLU A 91 -9.55 -30.89 7.39
N ASN A 92 -9.65 -31.31 8.66
CA ASN A 92 -10.92 -31.66 9.32
C ASN A 92 -11.42 -30.61 10.33
N PHE A 93 -11.77 -29.41 9.85
CA PHE A 93 -12.66 -28.49 10.59
C PHE A 93 -14.13 -28.60 10.14
N GLY A 94 -14.50 -29.73 9.51
CA GLY A 94 -15.79 -29.92 8.85
C GLY A 94 -16.41 -31.31 9.05
N GLU A 95 -16.16 -31.97 10.18
CA GLU A 95 -17.03 -33.07 10.63
C GLU A 95 -17.74 -32.61 11.91
N GLU A 96 -18.79 -31.82 11.75
CA GLU A 96 -19.92 -31.89 12.68
C GLU A 96 -20.37 -33.35 12.64
N SER A 97 -20.01 -34.12 13.67
CA SER A 97 -20.59 -35.44 13.83
C SER A 97 -22.06 -35.23 14.24
N ASP A 98 -22.93 -35.15 13.24
CA ASP A 98 -24.35 -35.44 13.39
C ASP A 98 -24.48 -36.93 13.73
N ASN A 99 -24.21 -37.27 15.00
CA ASN A 99 -24.60 -38.56 15.53
C ASN A 99 -26.07 -38.47 15.95
N ALA A 100 -26.84 -39.26 15.20
CA ALA A 100 -28.27 -39.57 15.28
C ALA A 100 -28.77 -40.04 16.66
#